data_AF-A0A1F3GE90-F1
#
_entry.id   AF-A0A1F3GE90-F1
#
_cell.length_a   1.000
_cell.length_b   1.000
_cell.length_c   1.000
_cell.angle_alpha   90.00
_cell.angle_beta   90.00
_cell.angle_gamma   90.00
#
_symmetry.space_group_name_H-M   'P 1'
#
loop_
_entity.id
_entity.type
_entity.pdbx_description
1 polymer ?
#
loop_
_entity_poly.entity_id
_entity_poly.type
_entity_poly.pdbx_seq_one_letter_code
_entity_poly.pdbx_strand_id
1 'polypeptide(L)'
;MLKFQKCFIGLVLNLMILLSSCSKENPISNVSWNALSFTESENSDYFSYMNQPHINLTFPGIMTTRDITFEKGILILDSRYYSITGHNWDEKSIVLIIQKDGVEFKRLNLTPEVPEGADNAEIPGIRTFSLSVTLPKGDYTFEASVREDSGNERLLKTHILHNTQNRLKVL
;
A
#
# COMPACT_ATOMS: atom_id res chain seq x y z
N MET A 1 -61.13 10.06 -41.35
CA MET A 1 -60.57 8.68 -41.37
C MET A 1 -59.18 8.72 -40.75
N LEU A 2 -58.92 7.86 -39.77
CA LEU A 2 -57.76 7.86 -38.85
C LEU A 2 -56.38 7.95 -39.54
N LYS A 3 -55.42 8.62 -38.86
CA LYS A 3 -54.30 7.92 -38.17
C LYS A 3 -53.44 8.91 -37.38
N PHE A 4 -53.83 9.12 -36.12
CA PHE A 4 -52.89 9.30 -35.01
C PHE A 4 -51.92 8.11 -34.97
N GLN A 5 -50.66 8.36 -34.61
CA GLN A 5 -49.57 7.41 -34.26
C GLN A 5 -48.34 7.52 -35.18
N LYS A 6 -47.56 8.61 -35.08
CA LYS A 6 -46.12 8.56 -35.39
C LYS A 6 -45.21 9.40 -34.49
N CYS A 7 -45.75 10.23 -33.59
CA CYS A 7 -44.91 11.11 -32.74
C CYS A 7 -44.62 10.57 -31.33
N PHE A 8 -45.24 9.47 -30.90
CA PHE A 8 -45.16 9.02 -29.50
C PHE A 8 -44.14 7.89 -29.24
N ILE A 9 -43.57 7.29 -30.30
CA ILE A 9 -42.66 6.13 -30.15
C ILE A 9 -41.19 6.56 -30.06
N GLY A 10 -40.82 7.72 -30.60
CA GLY A 10 -39.44 8.24 -30.54
C GLY A 10 -39.02 8.77 -29.16
N LEU A 11 -39.97 9.18 -28.32
CA LEU A 11 -39.69 9.75 -27.00
C LEU A 11 -39.49 8.68 -25.92
N VAL A 12 -40.13 7.51 -26.05
CA VAL A 12 -40.03 6.41 -25.07
C VAL A 12 -38.70 5.66 -25.23
N LEU A 13 -38.16 5.60 -26.45
CA LEU A 13 -36.91 4.86 -26.71
C LEU A 13 -35.64 5.62 -26.27
N ASN A 14 -35.68 6.96 -26.18
CA ASN A 14 -34.55 7.75 -25.67
C ASN A 14 -34.52 7.82 -24.13
N LEU A 15 -35.64 7.59 -23.44
CA LEU A 15 -35.69 7.61 -21.98
C LEU A 15 -35.22 6.27 -21.35
N MET A 16 -35.25 5.17 -22.09
CA MET A 16 -34.77 3.85 -21.62
C MET A 16 -33.24 3.73 -21.66
N ILE A 17 -32.53 4.58 -22.41
CA ILE A 17 -31.05 4.56 -22.43
C ILE A 17 -30.47 5.27 -21.18
N LEU A 18 -31.25 6.13 -20.52
CA LEU A 18 -30.84 6.83 -19.28
C LEU A 18 -31.11 6.02 -17.99
N LEU A 19 -31.82 4.88 -18.07
CA LEU A 19 -32.12 4.00 -16.93
C LEU A 19 -31.30 2.70 -16.93
N SER A 20 -30.31 2.58 -17.82
CA SER A 20 -29.20 1.60 -17.67
C SER A 20 -28.12 2.10 -16.69
N SER A 21 -28.38 3.22 -16.01
CA SER A 21 -27.66 3.64 -14.81
C SER A 21 -28.11 2.77 -13.63
N CYS A 22 -27.57 1.56 -13.57
CA CYS A 22 -27.36 0.72 -12.37
C CYS A 22 -27.04 -0.72 -12.80
N SER A 23 -26.15 -0.91 -13.78
CA SER A 23 -25.38 -2.15 -13.82
C SER A 23 -24.34 -2.07 -12.71
N LYS A 24 -24.80 -2.40 -11.50
CA LYS A 24 -24.08 -2.91 -10.34
C LYS A 24 -22.60 -2.52 -10.34
N GLU A 25 -22.24 -1.50 -9.55
CA GLU A 25 -20.89 -1.45 -9.03
C GLU A 25 -20.58 -2.86 -8.49
N ASN A 26 -19.56 -3.51 -9.02
CA ASN A 26 -18.92 -4.59 -8.30
C ASN A 26 -17.60 -4.02 -7.75
N PRO A 27 -17.57 -3.26 -6.63
CA PRO A 27 -16.30 -2.86 -6.06
C PRO A 27 -16.11 -3.65 -4.77
N ILE A 28 -16.05 -4.98 -4.86
CA ILE A 28 -15.46 -5.77 -3.79
C ILE A 28 -14.62 -6.88 -4.42
N SER A 29 -13.40 -6.57 -4.83
CA SER A 29 -12.31 -7.44 -4.44
C SER A 29 -11.75 -6.86 -3.15
N ASN A 30 -12.28 -7.32 -2.02
CA ASN A 30 -11.70 -7.07 -0.69
C ASN A 30 -10.29 -7.68 -0.69
N VAL A 31 -9.30 -6.97 -1.26
CA VAL A 31 -7.92 -7.29 -0.93
C VAL A 31 -7.78 -6.78 0.50
N SER A 32 -8.03 -7.68 1.45
CA SER A 32 -8.05 -7.34 2.88
C SER A 32 -6.68 -6.91 3.40
N TRP A 33 -5.63 -7.07 2.60
CA TRP A 33 -4.26 -6.75 2.92
C TRP A 33 -3.47 -6.42 1.64
N ASN A 34 -2.32 -5.78 1.78
CA ASN A 34 -1.37 -5.52 0.72
C ASN A 34 0.00 -6.01 1.14
N ALA A 35 0.86 -6.27 0.16
CA ALA A 35 2.27 -6.53 0.35
C ALA A 35 3.11 -5.88 -0.74
N LEU A 36 4.15 -5.20 -0.29
CA LEU A 36 5.11 -4.52 -1.13
C LEU A 36 6.51 -5.00 -0.75
N SER A 37 7.38 -5.07 -1.76
CA SER A 37 8.82 -5.12 -1.56
C SER A 37 9.45 -3.85 -2.15
N PHE A 38 10.25 -3.15 -1.37
CA PHE A 38 11.06 -2.02 -1.80
C PHE A 38 12.51 -2.48 -1.95
N THR A 39 13.10 -2.30 -3.12
CA THR A 39 14.47 -2.78 -3.38
C THR A 39 15.26 -1.78 -4.22
N GLU A 40 16.57 -1.82 -4.09
CA GLU A 40 17.50 -1.12 -4.97
C GLU A 40 17.68 -1.83 -6.32
N SER A 41 17.17 -3.06 -6.45
CA SER A 41 17.27 -3.87 -7.67
C SER A 41 16.44 -3.29 -8.81
N GLU A 42 17.04 -3.20 -9.99
CA GLU A 42 16.31 -2.90 -11.23
C GLU A 42 15.65 -4.14 -11.85
N ASN A 43 15.89 -5.34 -11.30
CA ASN A 43 15.34 -6.58 -11.81
C ASN A 43 13.87 -6.76 -11.38
N SER A 44 12.99 -7.10 -12.32
CA SER A 44 11.58 -7.37 -12.05
C SER A 44 11.28 -8.84 -11.69
N ASP A 45 12.22 -9.75 -11.89
CA ASP A 45 12.08 -11.16 -11.53
C ASP A 45 12.14 -11.35 -10.01
N TYR A 46 11.10 -11.98 -9.46
CA TYR A 46 10.90 -12.16 -8.02
C TYR A 46 12.10 -12.83 -7.32
N PHE A 47 12.57 -13.95 -7.85
CA PHE A 47 13.66 -14.70 -7.23
C PHE A 47 14.99 -13.95 -7.33
N SER A 48 15.14 -13.11 -8.35
CA SER A 48 16.35 -12.32 -8.55
C SER A 48 16.48 -11.20 -7.52
N TYR A 49 15.43 -10.43 -7.24
CA TYR A 49 15.52 -9.32 -6.27
C TYR A 49 15.30 -9.75 -4.83
N MET A 50 14.54 -10.81 -4.55
CA MET A 50 14.29 -11.25 -3.16
C MET A 50 15.52 -11.85 -2.47
N ASN A 51 16.55 -12.23 -3.23
CA ASN A 51 17.86 -12.61 -2.67
C ASN A 51 18.78 -11.40 -2.42
N GLN A 52 18.37 -10.21 -2.82
CA GLN A 52 19.09 -8.95 -2.60
C GLN A 52 18.51 -8.19 -1.40
N PRO A 53 19.16 -7.12 -0.92
CA PRO A 53 18.59 -6.23 0.09
C PRO A 53 17.22 -5.70 -0.34
N HIS A 54 16.21 -5.90 0.50
CA HIS A 54 14.86 -5.37 0.28
C HIS A 54 14.11 -5.13 1.59
N ILE A 55 13.10 -4.26 1.54
CA ILE A 55 12.17 -4.01 2.64
C ILE A 55 10.79 -4.53 2.24
N ASN A 56 10.24 -5.43 3.04
CA ASN A 56 8.86 -5.87 2.92
C ASN A 56 7.95 -5.02 3.79
N LEU A 57 6.85 -4.53 3.23
CA LEU A 57 5.78 -3.84 3.94
C LEU A 57 4.45 -4.52 3.65
N THR A 58 3.77 -5.00 4.68
CA THR A 58 2.38 -5.46 4.62
C THR A 58 1.47 -4.54 5.41
N PHE A 59 0.24 -4.36 4.95
CA PHE A 59 -0.74 -3.45 5.58
C PHE A 59 -2.17 -3.82 5.18
N PRO A 60 -3.21 -3.44 5.95
CA PRO A 60 -4.60 -3.70 5.57
C PRO A 60 -4.98 -2.98 4.28
N GLY A 61 -5.92 -3.53 3.51
CA GLY A 61 -6.49 -2.80 2.36
C GLY A 61 -7.49 -1.71 2.77
N ILE A 62 -8.17 -1.93 3.89
CA ILE A 62 -9.16 -1.01 4.46
C ILE A 62 -8.98 -0.99 5.97
N MET A 63 -9.06 0.19 6.58
CA MET A 63 -9.06 0.36 8.03
C MET A 63 -10.10 1.38 8.49
N THR A 64 -10.64 1.16 9.69
CA THR A 64 -11.57 2.09 10.37
C THR A 64 -10.87 2.94 11.43
N THR A 65 -9.74 2.46 11.95
CA THR A 65 -8.86 3.24 12.82
C THR A 65 -8.06 4.24 11.98
N ARG A 66 -7.64 5.35 12.59
CA ARG A 66 -6.79 6.34 11.90
C ARG A 66 -5.31 6.16 12.21
N ASP A 67 -5.00 5.49 13.31
CA ASP A 67 -3.63 5.33 13.76
C ASP A 67 -3.08 4.00 13.27
N ILE A 68 -1.89 4.08 12.66
CA ILE A 68 -1.05 2.96 12.29
C ILE A 68 0.19 3.04 13.16
N THR A 69 0.45 1.98 13.92
CA THR A 69 1.67 1.85 14.72
C THR A 69 2.27 0.48 14.47
N PHE A 70 3.44 0.46 13.85
CA PHE A 70 4.31 -0.71 13.84
C PHE A 70 5.28 -0.57 15.00
N GLU A 71 5.24 -1.51 15.93
CA GLU A 71 6.21 -1.63 17.01
C GLU A 71 7.11 -2.81 16.68
N LYS A 72 8.42 -2.56 16.63
CA LYS A 72 9.43 -3.55 16.23
C LYS A 72 9.08 -4.25 14.93
N GLY A 73 8.63 -3.48 13.95
CA GLY A 73 8.26 -3.98 12.64
C GLY A 73 6.92 -4.72 12.59
N ILE A 74 6.12 -4.75 13.67
CA ILE A 74 4.84 -5.47 13.71
C ILE A 74 3.68 -4.53 14.02
N LEU A 75 2.62 -4.63 13.23
CA LEU A 75 1.31 -4.04 13.49
C LEU A 75 0.31 -5.18 13.72
N ILE A 76 -0.44 -5.10 14.81
CA ILE A 76 -1.57 -6.00 15.07
C ILE A 76 -2.87 -5.22 14.92
N LEU A 77 -3.71 -5.61 13.98
CA LEU A 77 -5.01 -4.98 13.74
C LEU A 77 -6.04 -6.05 13.41
N ASP A 78 -7.18 -6.03 14.10
CA ASP A 78 -8.28 -6.99 13.93
C ASP A 78 -7.83 -8.47 13.92
N SER A 79 -6.97 -8.83 14.89
CA SER A 79 -6.38 -10.18 15.02
C SER A 79 -5.50 -10.61 13.83
N ARG A 80 -5.03 -9.67 13.01
CA ARG A 80 -4.10 -9.92 11.91
C ARG A 80 -2.77 -9.24 12.18
N TYR A 81 -1.71 -9.86 11.67
CA TYR A 81 -0.35 -9.35 11.74
C TYR A 81 0.02 -8.72 10.41
N TYR A 82 0.58 -7.52 10.49
CA TYR A 82 1.20 -6.81 9.41
C TYR A 82 2.64 -6.48 9.83
N SER A 83 3.51 -6.28 8.86
CA SER A 83 4.94 -6.13 9.10
C SER A 83 5.61 -5.08 8.23
N ILE A 84 6.66 -4.47 8.77
CA ILE A 84 7.67 -3.74 8.03
C ILE A 84 9.06 -4.27 8.43
N THR A 85 9.71 -4.97 7.50
CA THR A 85 10.94 -5.71 7.79
C THR A 85 11.91 -5.64 6.62
N GLY A 86 13.19 -5.44 6.92
CA GLY A 86 14.28 -5.53 5.97
C GLY A 86 14.83 -6.95 5.93
N HIS A 87 15.09 -7.45 4.73
CA HIS A 87 15.71 -8.74 4.46
C HIS A 87 16.99 -8.52 3.67
N ASN A 88 18.08 -9.14 4.11
CA ASN A 88 19.44 -8.84 3.67
C ASN A 88 19.73 -7.32 3.71
N TRP A 89 19.01 -6.57 4.53
CA TRP A 89 19.10 -5.12 4.61
C TRP A 89 20.21 -4.73 5.56
N ASP A 90 20.94 -3.68 5.21
CA ASP A 90 22.02 -3.12 6.01
C ASP A 90 21.47 -2.14 7.06
N GLU A 91 22.32 -1.30 7.63
CA GLU A 91 21.94 -0.30 8.63
C GLU A 91 21.39 1.00 8.02
N LYS A 92 21.18 1.07 6.70
CA LYS A 92 20.72 2.31 6.06
C LYS A 92 19.29 2.66 6.50
N SER A 93 19.10 3.93 6.84
CA SER A 93 17.78 4.49 7.06
C SER A 93 16.95 4.50 5.77
N ILE A 94 15.69 4.15 5.89
CA ILE A 94 14.71 4.30 4.82
C ILE A 94 13.84 5.53 5.08
N VAL A 95 13.37 6.16 4.01
CA VAL A 95 12.33 7.18 4.08
C VAL A 95 11.07 6.56 3.50
N LEU A 96 10.08 6.27 4.35
CA LEU A 96 8.77 5.82 3.91
C LEU A 96 7.96 7.05 3.51
N ILE A 97 7.55 7.08 2.25
CA ILE A 97 6.75 8.14 1.65
C ILE A 97 5.30 7.65 1.58
N ILE A 98 4.42 8.35 2.27
CA ILE A 98 2.99 8.07 2.29
C ILE A 98 2.31 9.12 1.42
N GLN A 99 1.67 8.67 0.35
CA GLN A 99 0.88 9.54 -0.53
C GLN A 99 -0.60 9.39 -0.19
N LYS A 100 -1.33 10.50 -0.21
CA LYS A 100 -2.79 10.55 -0.11
C LYS A 100 -3.33 11.12 -1.42
N ASP A 101 -4.21 10.37 -2.08
CA ASP A 101 -4.80 10.77 -3.37
C ASP A 101 -3.74 11.13 -4.43
N GLY A 102 -2.60 10.41 -4.44
CA GLY A 102 -1.48 10.62 -5.37
C GLY A 102 -0.56 11.81 -5.04
N VAL A 103 -0.83 12.53 -3.95
CA VAL A 103 0.02 13.63 -3.46
C VAL A 103 0.70 13.19 -2.18
N GLU A 104 1.97 13.54 -2.01
CA GLU A 104 2.64 13.27 -0.75
C GLU A 104 1.91 13.87 0.45
N PHE A 105 1.61 13.01 1.41
CA PHE A 105 0.99 13.37 2.68
C PHE A 105 2.02 13.42 3.80
N LYS A 106 2.93 12.45 3.87
CA LYS A 106 3.93 12.37 4.93
C LYS A 106 5.19 11.65 4.46
N ARG A 107 6.34 12.07 5.01
CA ARG A 107 7.60 11.33 4.94
C ARG A 107 8.01 10.92 6.34
N LEU A 108 8.41 9.67 6.50
CA LEU A 108 8.86 9.10 7.77
C LEU A 108 10.28 8.56 7.60
N ASN A 109 11.23 9.09 8.37
CA ASN A 109 12.58 8.55 8.44
C ASN A 109 12.57 7.37 9.41
N LEU A 110 12.84 6.16 8.91
CA LEU A 110 12.86 4.94 9.70
C LEU A 110 14.31 4.42 9.73
N THR A 111 14.85 4.27 10.93
CA THR A 111 16.16 3.65 11.15
C THR A 111 15.95 2.19 11.53
N PRO A 112 16.76 1.25 11.01
CA PRO A 112 16.76 -0.12 11.49
C PRO A 112 16.94 -0.17 13.02
N GLU A 113 16.14 -0.97 13.69
CA GLU A 113 16.30 -1.18 15.13
C GLU A 113 17.48 -2.09 15.42
N VAL A 114 18.23 -1.75 16.47
CA VAL A 114 19.29 -2.61 16.99
C VAL A 114 18.65 -3.74 17.80
N PRO A 115 19.03 -5.01 17.61
CA PRO A 115 18.55 -6.10 18.45
C PRO A 115 18.89 -5.84 19.93
N GLU A 116 17.89 -5.57 20.76
CA GLU A 116 18.09 -5.39 22.20
C GLU A 116 17.88 -6.71 22.95
N GLY A 117 18.93 -7.13 23.69
CA GLY A 117 18.87 -8.20 24.70
C GLY A 117 19.04 -9.63 24.16
N ALA A 118 19.38 -10.55 25.07
CA ALA A 118 19.63 -11.96 24.76
C ALA A 118 18.38 -12.75 24.34
N ASP A 119 17.18 -12.21 24.57
CA ASP A 119 15.89 -12.86 24.31
C ASP A 119 15.31 -12.52 22.93
N ASN A 120 15.78 -11.46 22.28
CA ASN A 120 15.49 -11.17 20.89
C ASN A 120 16.70 -11.63 20.08
N ALA A 121 16.78 -12.92 19.79
CA ALA A 121 17.86 -13.45 18.96
C ALA A 121 17.92 -12.62 17.66
N GLU A 122 19.03 -11.93 17.45
CA GLU A 122 19.33 -11.29 16.17
C GLU A 122 19.19 -12.36 15.09
N ILE A 123 18.19 -12.21 14.21
CA ILE A 123 18.10 -13.05 13.02
C ILE A 123 19.02 -12.39 12.00
N PRO A 124 20.16 -13.01 11.65
CA PRO A 124 21.12 -12.38 10.75
C PRO A 124 20.46 -12.00 9.43
N GLY A 125 20.69 -10.77 8.98
CA GLY A 125 20.11 -10.24 7.74
C GLY A 125 18.65 -9.80 7.84
N ILE A 126 18.00 -9.90 9.01
CA ILE A 126 16.67 -9.30 9.22
C ILE A 126 16.82 -8.00 10.02
N ARG A 127 16.06 -6.98 9.61
CA ARG A 127 15.95 -5.68 10.30
C ARG A 127 14.50 -5.33 10.54
N THR A 128 14.19 -4.77 11.69
CA THR A 128 12.85 -4.27 12.04
C THR A 128 12.83 -2.76 12.07
N PHE A 129 11.65 -2.17 11.87
CA PHE A 129 11.44 -0.73 11.87
C PHE A 129 10.18 -0.41 12.67
N SER A 130 10.27 0.57 13.57
CA SER A 130 9.07 1.15 14.18
C SER A 130 8.61 2.37 13.42
N LEU A 131 7.29 2.53 13.29
CA LEU A 131 6.69 3.75 12.76
C LEU A 131 5.34 4.00 13.43
N SER A 132 5.00 5.27 13.61
CA SER A 132 3.68 5.67 14.08
C SER A 132 3.15 6.86 13.27
N VAL A 133 1.92 6.74 12.77
CA VAL A 133 1.28 7.77 11.95
C VAL A 133 -0.23 7.75 12.10
N THR A 134 -0.81 8.94 12.24
CA THR A 134 -2.25 9.17 12.11
C THR A 134 -2.58 9.54 10.66
N LEU A 135 -3.48 8.78 10.04
CA LEU A 135 -3.99 8.97 8.70
C LEU A 135 -5.45 9.45 8.77
N PRO A 136 -5.77 10.65 8.26
CA PRO A 136 -7.15 11.06 8.01
C PRO A 136 -7.90 10.09 7.08
N LYS A 137 -9.21 10.31 6.92
CA LYS A 137 -9.99 9.54 5.92
C LYS A 137 -9.45 9.81 4.51
N GLY A 138 -9.34 8.76 3.70
CA GLY A 138 -8.87 8.87 2.33
C GLY A 138 -8.23 7.59 1.79
N ASP A 139 -7.69 7.70 0.58
CA ASP A 139 -6.97 6.63 -0.12
C ASP A 139 -5.46 6.92 -0.11
N TYR A 140 -4.68 5.90 0.24
CA TYR A 140 -3.24 6.00 0.47
C TYR A 140 -2.45 4.95 -0.31
N THR A 141 -1.25 5.34 -0.74
CA THR A 141 -0.22 4.49 -1.36
C THR A 141 1.12 4.70 -0.64
N PHE A 142 2.02 3.73 -0.75
CA PHE A 142 3.33 3.76 -0.11
C PHE A 142 4.46 3.65 -1.14
N GLU A 143 5.49 4.44 -0.94
CA GLU A 143 6.76 4.37 -1.64
C GLU A 143 7.88 4.42 -0.60
N ALA A 144 9.09 4.02 -0.99
CA ALA A 144 10.25 4.12 -0.12
C ALA A 144 11.47 4.63 -0.88
N SER A 145 12.32 5.34 -0.18
CA SER A 145 13.66 5.71 -0.64
C SER A 145 14.68 5.37 0.44
N VAL A 146 15.96 5.35 0.07
CA VAL A 146 17.08 5.21 1.00
C VAL A 146 17.80 6.54 1.12
N ARG A 147 18.19 6.90 2.35
CA ARG A 147 19.09 8.03 2.58
C ARG A 147 20.53 7.54 2.52
N GLU A 148 21.30 8.09 1.61
CA GLU A 148 22.73 7.80 1.46
C GLU A 148 23.56 8.65 2.42
N ASP A 149 24.77 8.19 2.74
CA ASP A 149 25.73 8.92 3.60
C ASP A 149 26.08 10.31 3.06
N SER A 150 25.97 10.48 1.73
CA SER A 150 26.15 11.76 1.03
C SER A 150 25.07 12.80 1.37
N GLY A 151 23.98 12.38 2.05
CA GLY A 151 22.78 13.16 2.28
C GLY A 151 21.77 13.11 1.12
N ASN A 152 22.13 12.48 0.00
CA ASN A 152 21.21 12.26 -1.10
C ASN A 152 20.16 11.20 -0.76
N GLU A 153 19.02 11.30 -1.41
CA GLU A 153 17.93 10.33 -1.30
C GLU A 153 17.74 9.63 -2.65
N ARG A 154 17.68 8.30 -2.62
CA ARG A 154 17.46 7.48 -3.81
C ARG A 154 16.18 6.67 -3.67
N LEU A 155 15.24 6.86 -4.60
CA LEU A 155 13.98 6.13 -4.63
C LEU A 155 14.23 4.64 -4.86
N LEU A 156 13.55 3.79 -4.07
CA LEU A 156 13.58 2.35 -4.23
C LEU A 156 12.50 1.91 -5.22
N LYS A 157 12.78 0.82 -5.94
CA LYS A 157 11.80 0.15 -6.78
C LYS A 157 10.73 -0.49 -5.90
N THR A 158 9.47 -0.18 -6.17
CA THR A 158 8.33 -0.81 -5.50
C THR A 158 7.81 -1.98 -6.31
N HIS A 159 7.85 -3.18 -5.74
CA HIS A 159 7.24 -4.39 -6.30
C HIS A 159 5.97 -4.72 -5.53
N ILE A 160 4.85 -4.79 -6.24
CA ILE A 160 3.56 -5.22 -5.68
C ILE A 160 3.55 -6.75 -5.64
N LEU A 161 3.35 -7.32 -4.47
CA LEU A 161 3.37 -8.77 -4.27
C LEU A 161 1.95 -9.34 -4.19
N HIS A 162 1.83 -10.64 -4.46
CA HIS A 162 0.62 -11.44 -4.25
C HIS A 162 -0.65 -10.89 -4.91
N ASN A 163 -0.50 -10.21 -6.05
CA ASN A 163 -1.61 -9.55 -6.79
C ASN A 163 -2.39 -8.53 -5.94
N THR A 164 -1.70 -7.83 -5.04
CA THR A 164 -2.26 -6.73 -4.23
C THR A 164 -2.25 -5.41 -5.02
N GLN A 165 -2.53 -4.26 -4.40
CA GLN A 165 -2.78 -3.00 -5.15
C GLN A 165 -2.01 -1.77 -4.65
N ASN A 166 -1.11 -1.92 -3.66
CA ASN A 166 -0.50 -0.77 -2.94
C ASN A 166 -1.54 0.27 -2.53
N ARG A 167 -2.66 -0.18 -1.93
CA ARG A 167 -3.76 0.73 -1.62
C ARG A 167 -4.32 0.47 -0.24
N LEU A 168 -4.30 1.51 0.59
CA LEU A 168 -4.94 1.55 1.89
C LEU A 168 -6.09 2.56 1.85
N LYS A 169 -7.29 2.14 2.25
CA LYS A 169 -8.42 3.05 2.44
C LYS A 169 -8.75 3.22 3.92
N VAL A 170 -8.74 4.47 4.39
CA VAL A 170 -9.15 4.84 5.76
C VAL A 170 -10.59 5.35 5.73
N LEU A 171 -11.49 4.70 6.46
CA LEU A 171 -12.95 4.94 6.45
C LEU A 171 -13.44 6.04 7.39
#